data_AF-A0A925F5B1-F1
#
_entry.id   AF-A0A925F5B1-F1
#
_cell.length_a   1.000
_cell.length_b   1.000
_cell.length_c   1.000
_cell.angle_alpha   90.00
_cell.angle_beta   90.00
_cell.angle_gamma   90.00
#
_symmetry.space_group_name_H-M   'P 1'
#
loop_
_entity.id
_entity.type
_entity.pdbx_description
1 polymer ?
#
loop_
_entity_poly.entity_id
_entity_poly.type
_entity_poly.pdbx_seq_one_letter_code
_entity_poly.pdbx_strand_id
1 'polypeptide(L)'
;MNPFGYLPLLLLPLTTLAQQAPENLGEAVNSEYTELNPVISPDGKMLYFARVSHPQNTNPQKGSQDVWFSENQGGYWTAARRMPSPVNREEHNALYSITPDGNTILTHWVTHDGGDLSIRGFAVIKKQGGGWGQPLKLDIPGLDNL
;
A
#
# COMPACT_ATOMS: atom_id res chain seq x y z
N MET A 1 64.07 17.67 0.81
CA MET A 1 63.16 16.99 1.76
C MET A 1 62.22 18.05 2.32
N ASN A 2 60.94 18.03 1.92
CA ASN A 2 59.84 18.80 2.51
C ASN A 2 58.56 17.96 2.34
N PRO A 3 57.77 17.68 3.39
CA PRO A 3 56.63 16.78 3.30
C PRO A 3 55.32 17.58 3.29
N PHE A 4 54.62 17.63 2.14
CA PHE A 4 53.22 18.06 2.11
C PHE A 4 52.47 17.18 1.09
N GLY A 5 51.85 16.11 1.60
CA GLY A 5 50.89 15.32 0.84
C GLY A 5 49.51 15.96 0.93
N TYR A 6 48.97 16.37 -0.21
CA TYR A 6 47.60 16.86 -0.32
C TYR A 6 46.60 15.71 -0.19
N LEU A 7 45.70 15.78 0.78
CA LEU A 7 44.52 14.93 0.87
C LEU A 7 43.39 15.61 0.09
N PRO A 8 42.83 15.01 -0.99
CA PRO A 8 41.67 15.59 -1.65
C PRO A 8 40.43 15.39 -0.77
N LEU A 9 39.88 16.48 -0.26
CA LEU A 9 38.61 16.48 0.44
C LEU A 9 37.49 16.30 -0.60
N LEU A 10 36.88 15.11 -0.64
CA LEU A 10 35.72 14.85 -1.49
C LEU A 10 34.47 15.45 -0.83
N LEU A 11 34.04 16.63 -1.28
CA LEU A 11 32.76 17.21 -0.90
C LEU A 11 31.64 16.50 -1.67
N LEU A 12 30.99 15.53 -1.03
CA LEU A 12 29.70 15.02 -1.50
C LEU A 12 28.65 16.11 -1.23
N PRO A 13 27.85 16.54 -2.22
CA PRO A 13 26.74 17.44 -1.94
C PRO A 13 25.74 16.68 -1.06
N LEU A 14 25.56 17.15 0.18
CA LEU A 14 24.39 16.82 0.98
C LEU A 14 23.17 17.43 0.27
N THR A 15 22.59 16.71 -0.68
CA THR A 15 21.21 16.97 -1.07
C THR A 15 20.35 16.61 0.13
N THR A 16 19.95 17.63 0.89
CA THR A 16 18.85 17.51 1.83
C THR A 16 17.63 17.06 1.03
N LEU A 17 17.26 15.79 1.17
CA LEU A 17 15.96 15.30 0.74
C LEU A 17 14.94 15.92 1.69
N ALA A 18 14.57 17.19 1.44
CA ALA A 18 13.38 17.75 2.03
C ALA A 18 12.21 16.90 1.53
N GLN A 19 11.41 16.36 2.45
CA GLN A 19 10.19 15.66 2.10
C GLN A 19 9.33 16.63 1.27
N GLN A 20 9.04 16.26 0.02
CA GLN A 20 8.15 17.05 -0.82
C GLN A 20 6.78 17.13 -0.15
N ALA A 21 6.13 18.29 -0.27
CA ALA A 21 4.75 18.45 0.16
C ALA A 21 3.87 17.40 -0.54
N PRO A 22 2.83 16.85 0.13
CA PRO A 22 1.90 15.94 -0.52
C PRO A 22 1.32 16.55 -1.78
N GLU A 23 1.29 15.77 -2.86
CA GLU A 23 0.68 16.15 -4.12
C GLU A 23 -0.79 15.70 -4.15
N ASN A 24 -1.68 16.59 -4.59
CA ASN A 24 -3.04 16.20 -4.93
C ASN A 24 -3.05 15.65 -6.37
N LEU A 25 -3.44 14.40 -6.52
CA LEU A 25 -3.43 13.65 -7.78
C LEU A 25 -4.72 13.84 -8.62
N GLY A 26 -5.57 14.79 -8.20
CA GLY A 26 -6.84 15.11 -8.84
C GLY A 26 -7.99 14.20 -8.40
N GLU A 27 -9.20 14.55 -8.83
CA GLU A 27 -10.47 13.87 -8.45
C GLU A 27 -10.54 12.41 -8.90
N ALA A 28 -9.67 12.00 -9.83
CA ALA A 28 -9.52 10.61 -10.23
C ALA A 28 -9.03 9.72 -9.07
N VAL A 29 -8.25 10.27 -8.14
CA VAL A 29 -7.65 9.55 -7.01
C VAL A 29 -8.10 10.13 -5.67
N ASN A 30 -7.97 11.45 -5.48
CA ASN A 30 -8.37 12.12 -4.24
C ASN A 30 -9.87 12.40 -4.26
N SER A 31 -10.56 11.98 -3.20
CA SER A 31 -12.00 12.17 -3.08
C SER A 31 -12.36 13.00 -1.84
N GLU A 32 -13.65 13.17 -1.57
CA GLU A 32 -14.13 13.71 -0.30
C GLU A 32 -13.92 12.74 0.88
N TYR A 33 -13.57 11.48 0.59
CA TYR A 33 -13.26 10.45 1.59
C TYR A 33 -11.77 10.42 1.91
N THR A 34 -11.41 9.81 3.03
CA THR A 34 -10.00 9.66 3.40
C THR A 34 -9.33 8.58 2.55
N GLU A 35 -8.29 8.95 1.81
CA GLU A 35 -7.33 8.00 1.22
C GLU A 35 -6.13 7.80 2.16
N LEU A 36 -5.72 6.54 2.35
CA LEU A 36 -4.63 6.13 3.24
C LEU A 36 -3.68 5.15 2.54
N ASN A 37 -2.45 5.06 3.06
CA ASN A 37 -1.46 4.03 2.70
C ASN A 37 -1.22 3.88 1.18
N PRO A 38 -0.80 4.95 0.47
CA PRO A 38 -0.50 4.84 -0.94
C PRO A 38 0.69 3.91 -1.18
N VAL A 39 0.56 3.01 -2.14
CA VAL A 39 1.61 2.09 -2.60
C VAL A 39 1.65 2.13 -4.11
N ILE A 40 2.78 2.54 -4.68
CA ILE A 40 3.00 2.52 -6.13
C ILE A 40 3.61 1.18 -6.55
N SER A 41 3.20 0.64 -7.70
CA SER A 41 3.83 -0.55 -8.26
C SER A 41 5.27 -0.27 -8.70
N PRO A 42 6.14 -1.29 -8.75
CA PRO A 42 7.54 -1.14 -9.13
C PRO A 42 7.76 -0.54 -10.52
N ASP A 43 6.83 -0.79 -11.44
CA ASP A 43 6.84 -0.23 -12.80
C ASP A 43 6.20 1.16 -12.92
N GLY A 44 5.73 1.73 -11.80
CA GLY A 44 5.10 3.05 -11.74
C GLY A 44 3.70 3.12 -12.33
N LYS A 45 3.13 1.99 -12.79
CA LYS A 45 1.87 1.97 -13.56
C LYS A 45 0.62 1.88 -12.70
N MET A 46 0.72 1.44 -11.46
CA MET A 46 -0.43 1.24 -10.57
C MET A 46 -0.18 1.99 -9.27
N LEU A 47 -1.20 2.71 -8.79
CA LEU A 47 -1.25 3.25 -7.43
C LEU A 47 -2.35 2.53 -6.68
N TYR A 48 -1.99 1.87 -5.58
CA TYR A 48 -2.93 1.26 -4.64
C TYR A 48 -3.05 2.13 -3.39
N PHE A 49 -4.22 2.17 -2.78
CA PHE A 49 -4.46 2.91 -1.54
C PHE A 49 -5.71 2.38 -0.84
N ALA A 50 -5.84 2.60 0.46
CA ALA A 50 -7.08 2.34 1.18
C ALA A 50 -8.00 3.57 1.10
N ARG A 51 -9.32 3.38 0.93
CA ARG A 51 -10.32 4.46 1.00
C ARG A 51 -11.33 4.18 2.10
N VAL A 52 -11.50 5.17 2.99
CA VAL A 52 -12.28 5.02 4.22
C VAL A 52 -13.74 5.43 4.02
N SER A 53 -14.69 4.63 4.52
CA SER A 53 -16.14 4.92 4.52
C SER A 53 -16.76 5.22 3.15
N HIS A 54 -16.17 4.72 2.05
CA HIS A 54 -16.75 4.94 0.72
C HIS A 54 -17.99 4.05 0.52
N PRO A 55 -19.09 4.53 -0.09
CA PRO A 55 -20.32 3.75 -0.29
C PRO A 55 -20.15 2.47 -1.11
N GLN A 56 -19.08 2.38 -1.89
CA GLN A 56 -18.72 1.21 -2.68
C GLN A 56 -17.76 0.24 -1.98
N ASN A 57 -17.34 0.53 -0.74
CA ASN A 57 -16.56 -0.41 0.06
C ASN A 57 -17.36 -1.69 0.33
N THR A 58 -16.65 -2.79 0.55
CA THR A 58 -17.23 -4.12 0.77
C THR A 58 -18.17 -4.14 1.98
N ASN A 59 -17.82 -3.40 3.03
CA ASN A 59 -18.71 -3.08 4.14
C ASN A 59 -18.89 -1.55 4.21
N PRO A 60 -19.97 -0.94 3.68
CA PRO A 60 -20.10 0.52 3.56
C PRO A 60 -20.41 1.25 4.89
N GLN A 61 -19.97 0.69 6.02
CA GLN A 61 -20.08 1.32 7.32
C GLN A 61 -19.03 2.41 7.53
N LYS A 62 -19.32 3.34 8.44
CA LYS A 62 -18.38 4.38 8.85
C LYS A 62 -17.16 3.74 9.50
N GLY A 63 -15.98 4.05 8.97
CA GLY A 63 -14.69 3.51 9.43
C GLY A 63 -14.15 2.39 8.55
N SER A 64 -14.98 1.76 7.72
CA SER A 64 -14.57 0.70 6.79
C SER A 64 -13.45 1.14 5.85
N GLN A 65 -12.62 0.19 5.42
CA GLN A 65 -11.50 0.44 4.53
C GLN A 65 -11.47 -0.65 3.47
N ASP A 66 -11.55 -0.27 2.20
CA ASP A 66 -11.20 -1.15 1.09
C ASP A 66 -9.94 -0.63 0.41
N VAL A 67 -9.19 -1.54 -0.21
CA VAL A 67 -8.13 -1.24 -1.16
C VAL A 67 -8.74 -0.85 -2.50
N TRP A 68 -8.33 0.30 -3.00
CA TRP A 68 -8.63 0.88 -4.30
C TRP A 68 -7.35 1.02 -5.10
N PHE A 69 -7.49 1.22 -6.41
CA PHE A 69 -6.35 1.50 -7.25
C PHE A 69 -6.67 2.36 -8.46
N SER A 70 -5.65 3.04 -8.95
CA SER A 70 -5.65 3.83 -10.17
C SER A 70 -4.47 3.41 -11.07
N GLU A 71 -4.66 3.52 -12.38
CA GLU A 71 -3.64 3.21 -13.37
C GLU A 71 -3.02 4.49 -13.89
N ASN A 72 -1.70 4.52 -14.05
CA ASN A 72 -1.00 5.60 -14.70
C ASN A 72 -0.98 5.35 -16.21
N GLN A 73 -1.66 6.21 -16.96
CA GLN A 73 -1.68 6.19 -18.41
C GLN A 73 -0.97 7.43 -18.94
N GLY A 74 0.33 7.31 -19.16
CA GLY A 74 1.13 8.36 -19.79
C GLY A 74 1.30 9.63 -18.93
N GLY A 75 1.35 9.48 -17.60
CA GLY A 75 1.50 10.58 -16.64
C GLY A 75 0.20 10.98 -15.93
N TYR A 76 -0.94 10.39 -16.31
CA TYR A 76 -2.24 10.68 -15.72
C TYR A 76 -2.81 9.46 -15.01
N TRP A 77 -3.32 9.67 -13.79
CA TRP A 77 -4.02 8.65 -13.02
C TRP A 77 -5.47 8.51 -13.51
N THR A 78 -5.90 7.28 -13.78
CA THR A 78 -7.30 7.00 -14.14
C THR A 78 -8.22 7.14 -12.93
N ALA A 79 -9.54 7.21 -13.17
CA ALA A 79 -10.51 7.09 -12.10
C ALA A 79 -10.25 5.82 -11.26
N ALA A 80 -10.16 5.98 -9.95
CA ALA A 80 -9.85 4.88 -9.05
C ALA A 80 -10.98 3.85 -9.03
N ARG A 81 -10.59 2.58 -9.02
CA ARG A 81 -11.49 1.44 -8.96
C ARG A 81 -11.18 0.58 -7.74
N ARG A 82 -12.22 0.09 -7.09
CA ARG A 82 -12.09 -0.82 -5.95
C ARG A 82 -11.46 -2.15 -6.38
N MET A 83 -10.52 -2.67 -5.59
CA MET A 83 -10.00 -4.01 -5.81
C MET A 83 -11.08 -5.07 -5.55
N PRO A 84 -11.13 -6.16 -6.33
CA PRO A 84 -12.07 -7.23 -6.07
C PRO A 84 -11.64 -8.09 -4.88
N SER A 85 -12.54 -8.97 -4.43
CA SER A 85 -12.17 -10.13 -3.62
C SER A 85 -11.08 -10.95 -4.35
N PRO A 86 -10.10 -11.54 -3.65
CA PRO A 86 -10.01 -11.67 -2.20
C PRO A 86 -9.19 -10.58 -1.49
N VAL A 87 -8.83 -9.48 -2.17
CA VAL A 87 -8.07 -8.38 -1.55
C VAL A 87 -8.93 -7.62 -0.54
N ASN A 88 -10.17 -7.30 -0.92
CA ASN A 88 -11.17 -6.74 -0.01
C ASN A 88 -12.07 -7.85 0.49
N ARG A 89 -11.99 -8.16 1.79
CA ARG A 89 -12.68 -9.30 2.41
C ARG A 89 -13.39 -8.91 3.70
N GLU A 90 -12.73 -8.15 4.56
CA GLU A 90 -13.22 -7.80 5.90
C GLU A 90 -13.63 -6.31 5.93
N GLU A 91 -13.95 -5.77 7.11
CA GLU A 91 -14.28 -4.34 7.25
C GLU A 91 -13.06 -3.43 7.07
N HIS A 92 -11.87 -3.86 7.50
CA HIS A 92 -10.64 -3.06 7.46
C HIS A 92 -9.56 -3.73 6.60
N ASN A 93 -9.44 -3.31 5.35
CA ASN A 93 -8.46 -3.81 4.38
C ASN A 93 -7.43 -2.72 4.06
N ALA A 94 -6.15 -3.11 4.01
CA ALA A 94 -5.06 -2.24 3.61
C ALA A 94 -3.97 -3.04 2.89
N LEU A 95 -3.42 -2.46 1.83
CA LEU A 95 -2.27 -2.98 1.10
C LEU A 95 -1.02 -2.23 1.56
N TYR A 96 0.03 -2.96 1.93
CA TYR A 96 1.27 -2.37 2.45
C TYR A 96 2.42 -2.40 1.44
N SER A 97 2.49 -3.43 0.60
CA SER A 97 3.49 -3.50 -0.46
C SER A 97 3.09 -4.47 -1.56
N ILE A 98 3.77 -4.36 -2.70
CA ILE A 98 3.73 -5.30 -3.80
C ILE A 98 5.16 -5.65 -4.20
N THR A 99 5.44 -6.90 -4.53
CA THR A 99 6.78 -7.37 -4.90
C THR A 99 7.25 -6.78 -6.24
N PRO A 100 8.57 -6.70 -6.50
CA PRO A 100 9.14 -6.16 -7.75
C PRO A 100 8.59 -6.79 -9.04
N ASP A 101 8.25 -8.07 -9.00
CA ASP A 101 7.65 -8.81 -10.12
C ASP A 101 6.14 -8.58 -10.28
N GLY A 102 5.54 -7.78 -9.38
CA GLY A 102 4.12 -7.47 -9.36
C GLY A 102 3.21 -8.65 -9.01
N ASN A 103 3.75 -9.77 -8.51
CA ASN A 103 2.98 -11.01 -8.35
C ASN A 103 2.53 -11.30 -6.92
N THR A 104 3.07 -10.60 -5.91
CA THR A 104 2.71 -10.82 -4.51
C THR A 104 2.42 -9.50 -3.83
N ILE A 105 1.29 -9.43 -3.12
CA ILE A 105 0.89 -8.32 -2.26
C ILE A 105 1.10 -8.71 -0.79
N LEU A 106 1.59 -7.78 0.02
CA LEU A 106 1.47 -7.81 1.49
C LEU A 106 0.26 -6.98 1.90
N THR A 107 -0.66 -7.59 2.66
CA THR A 107 -1.92 -6.97 3.09
C THR A 107 -2.12 -7.13 4.59
N HIS A 108 -2.96 -6.26 5.15
CA HIS A 108 -3.55 -6.45 6.47
C HIS A 108 -4.36 -7.76 6.49
N TRP A 109 -4.31 -8.46 7.62
CA TRP A 109 -5.08 -9.67 7.89
C TRP A 109 -5.91 -9.47 9.15
N VAL A 110 -7.21 -9.76 9.04
CA VAL A 110 -8.15 -9.78 10.16
C VAL A 110 -8.98 -11.06 10.06
N THR A 111 -9.18 -11.74 11.18
CA THR A 111 -10.19 -12.81 11.29
C THR A 111 -11.06 -12.60 12.51
N HIS A 112 -12.36 -12.82 12.33
CA HIS A 112 -13.36 -12.83 13.39
C HIS A 112 -13.63 -14.28 13.79
N ASP A 113 -13.22 -14.70 14.99
CA ASP A 113 -13.52 -16.05 15.52
C ASP A 113 -14.78 -16.03 16.40
N GLY A 114 -15.93 -15.75 15.78
CA GLY A 114 -17.25 -15.85 16.44
C GLY A 114 -17.51 -14.92 17.64
N GLY A 115 -16.61 -13.97 17.93
CA GLY A 115 -16.73 -12.95 18.99
C GLY A 115 -16.06 -11.62 18.62
N ASP A 116 -15.95 -10.68 19.58
CA ASP A 116 -15.38 -9.31 19.38
C ASP A 116 -13.86 -9.28 19.16
N LEU A 117 -13.15 -10.39 19.36
CA LEU A 117 -11.70 -10.45 19.20
C LEU A 117 -11.33 -10.68 17.73
N SER A 118 -10.78 -9.64 17.10
CA SER A 118 -10.14 -9.72 15.79
C SER A 118 -8.68 -10.15 15.97
N ILE A 119 -8.29 -11.31 15.44
CA ILE A 119 -6.87 -11.63 15.28
C ILE A 119 -6.34 -10.72 14.18
N ARG A 120 -5.34 -9.90 14.48
CA ARG A 120 -4.70 -8.98 13.53
C ARG A 120 -3.35 -9.51 13.10
N GLY A 121 -3.00 -9.26 11.85
CA GLY A 121 -1.68 -9.58 11.35
C GLY A 121 -1.49 -9.16 9.91
N PHE A 122 -0.65 -9.91 9.21
CA PHE A 122 -0.38 -9.70 7.81
C PHE A 122 -0.64 -10.98 7.02
N ALA A 123 -1.00 -10.83 5.76
CA ALA A 123 -1.11 -11.93 4.82
C ALA A 123 -0.41 -11.57 3.51
N VAL A 124 -0.02 -12.61 2.77
CA VAL A 124 0.41 -12.46 1.39
C VAL A 124 -0.66 -12.95 0.43
N ILE A 125 -0.88 -12.21 -0.65
CA ILE A 125 -1.78 -12.59 -1.73
C ILE A 125 -0.94 -12.72 -3.01
N LYS A 126 -0.93 -13.90 -3.62
CA LYS A 126 -0.20 -14.16 -4.88
C LYS A 126 -1.14 -14.14 -6.07
N LYS A 127 -0.70 -13.60 -7.21
CA LYS A 127 -1.44 -13.70 -8.48
C LYS A 127 -1.61 -15.16 -8.89
N GLN A 128 -2.81 -15.52 -9.34
CA GLN A 128 -3.17 -16.86 -9.82
C GLN A 128 -4.20 -16.71 -10.95
N GLY A 129 -3.99 -17.37 -12.10
CA GLY A 129 -5.01 -17.49 -13.16
C GLY A 129 -5.58 -16.16 -13.67
N GLY A 130 -4.77 -15.11 -13.78
CA GLY A 130 -5.21 -13.78 -14.25
C GLY A 130 -5.83 -12.88 -13.16
N GLY A 131 -5.98 -13.37 -11.93
CA GLY A 131 -6.46 -12.61 -10.78
C GLY A 131 -5.56 -12.74 -9.55
N TRP A 132 -6.06 -12.31 -8.41
CA TRP A 132 -5.42 -12.48 -7.11
C TRP A 132 -5.94 -13.74 -6.42
N GLY A 133 -5.04 -14.61 -5.95
CA GLY A 133 -5.37 -15.84 -5.23
C GLY A 133 -5.76 -15.57 -3.78
N GLN A 134 -6.08 -16.65 -3.04
CA GLN A 134 -6.47 -16.50 -1.64
C GLN A 134 -5.32 -15.96 -0.75
N PRO A 135 -5.62 -15.09 0.23
CA PRO A 135 -4.66 -14.64 1.22
C PRO A 135 -4.13 -15.78 2.09
N LEU A 136 -2.83 -15.76 2.34
CA LEU A 136 -2.13 -16.66 3.25
C LEU A 136 -1.59 -15.84 4.44
N LYS A 137 -2.17 -16.04 5.65
CA LYS A 137 -1.69 -15.41 6.88
C LYS A 137 -0.19 -15.70 7.06
N LEU A 138 0.58 -14.69 7.40
CA LEU A 138 1.96 -14.83 7.84
C LEU A 138 1.97 -15.16 9.33
N ASP A 139 2.63 -16.27 9.67
CA ASP A 139 2.93 -16.61 11.06
C ASP A 139 4.15 -15.80 11.51
N ILE A 140 3.90 -14.79 12.35
CA ILE A 140 4.91 -13.89 12.89
C ILE A 140 4.93 -14.12 14.41
N PRO A 141 5.95 -14.82 14.94
CA PRO A 141 6.02 -15.13 16.36
C PRO A 141 5.90 -13.88 17.23
N GLY A 142 4.95 -13.90 18.17
CA GLY A 142 4.71 -12.81 19.13
C GLY A 142 3.78 -11.69 18.66
N LEU A 143 3.36 -11.67 17.39
CA LEU A 143 2.45 -10.64 16.87
C LEU A 143 1.01 -10.79 17.39
N ASP A 144 0.56 -12.03 17.60
CA ASP A 144 -0.80 -12.32 18.07
C ASP A 144 -1.03 -11.92 19.55
N ASN A 145 0.00 -11.45 20.26
CA ASN A 145 -0.04 -11.06 21.69
C ASN A 145 0.06 -9.53 21.94
N LEU A 146 -0.07 -8.70 20.88
CA LEU A 146 0.02 -7.24 20.96
C LEU A 146 -1.33 -6.55 21.14
#